data_AF-A0A2H6ESQ9-F1
#
_entry.id   AF-A0A2H6ESQ9-F1
#
_cell.length_a   1.000
_cell.length_b   1.000
_cell.length_c   1.000
_cell.angle_alpha   90.00
_cell.angle_beta   90.00
_cell.angle_gamma   90.00
#
_symmetry.space_group_name_H-M   'P 1'
#
loop_
_entity.id
_entity.type
_entity.pdbx_description
1 polymer ?
#
loop_
_entity_poly.entity_id
_entity_poly.type
_entity_poly.pdbx_seq_one_letter_code
_entity_poly.pdbx_strand_id
1 'polypeptide(L)' 'MKKILILGSNQGFGQSLSNKMKNKGYKIKCTRNIKKAQQYKEEQNPNFILFTGKMGINKDGTFYFEF' A
#
# COMPACT_ATOMS: atom_id res chain seq x y z
N MET A 1 18.05 3.96 -4.51
CA MET A 1 16.65 3.97 -5.00
C MET A 1 15.70 3.67 -3.85
N LYS A 2 14.78 4.56 -3.50
CA LYS A 2 13.84 4.35 -2.37
C LYS A 2 12.76 3.33 -2.74
N LYS A 3 12.44 2.42 -1.82
CA LYS A 3 11.41 1.38 -1.97
C LYS A 3 10.11 1.83 -1.30
N ILE A 4 8.98 1.60 -1.95
CA ILE A 4 7.65 1.91 -1.42
C ILE A 4 6.78 0.65 -1.55
N LEU A 5 6.09 0.33 -0.46
CA LEU A 5 5.03 -0.68 -0.43
C LEU A 5 3.67 0.04 -0.45
N ILE A 6 2.82 -0.28 -1.43
CA ILE A 6 1.45 0.18 -1.51
C ILE A 6 0.53 -0.99 -1.11
N LEU A 7 -0.20 -0.82 0.00
CA LEU A 7 -1.24 -1.72 0.44
C LEU A 7 -2.59 -1.19 -0.03
N GLY A 8 -3.26 -1.94 -0.90
CA GLY A 8 -4.54 -1.56 -1.49
C GLY A 8 -4.65 -1.92 -2.96
N SER A 9 -5.71 -1.44 -3.60
CA SER A 9 -6.07 -1.81 -4.97
C SER A 9 -4.98 -1.45 -5.98
N ASN A 10 -4.66 -2.39 -6.88
CA ASN A 10 -3.78 -2.17 -8.03
C ASN A 10 -4.53 -1.58 -9.24
N GLN A 11 -5.74 -1.07 -9.04
CA GLN A 11 -6.60 -0.41 -10.02
C GLN A 11 -6.92 1.01 -9.55
N GLY A 12 -7.43 1.86 -10.44
CA GLY A 12 -7.85 3.22 -10.11
C GLY A 12 -6.75 4.05 -9.46
N PHE A 13 -7.01 4.58 -8.25
CA PHE A 13 -6.08 5.44 -7.53
C PHE A 13 -4.74 4.75 -7.24
N GLY A 14 -4.74 3.50 -6.77
CA GLY A 14 -3.50 2.80 -6.43
C GLY A 14 -2.62 2.51 -7.65
N GLN A 15 -3.23 2.29 -8.82
CA GLN A 15 -2.50 2.18 -10.10
C GLN A 15 -1.89 3.52 -10.52
N SER A 16 -2.68 4.60 -10.49
CA SER A 16 -2.22 5.95 -10.82
C SER A 16 -1.06 6.39 -9.92
N LEU A 17 -1.19 6.16 -8.60
CA LEU A 17 -0.15 6.44 -7.62
C LEU A 17 1.12 5.61 -7.88
N SER A 18 0.96 4.31 -8.15
CA SER A 18 2.09 3.42 -8.49
C SER A 18 2.86 3.93 -9.71
N ASN A 19 2.16 4.32 -10.76
CA ASN A 19 2.78 4.85 -11.99
C ASN A 19 3.50 6.17 -11.74
N LYS A 20 2.85 7.10 -11.02
CA LYS A 20 3.44 8.40 -10.67
C LYS A 20 4.73 8.24 -9.85
N MET A 21 4.76 7.30 -8.90
CA MET A 21 5.94 7.03 -8.09
C MET A 21 7.04 6.30 -8.87
N LYS A 22 6.70 5.36 -9.76
CA LYS A 22 7.68 4.75 -10.67
C LYS A 22 8.35 5.80 -11.56
N ASN A 23 7.60 6.74 -12.12
CA ASN A 23 8.14 7.82 -12.96
C ASN A 23 9.07 8.76 -12.19
N LYS A 24 8.93 8.84 -10.86
CA LYS A 24 9.85 9.57 -9.98
C LYS A 24 11.07 8.75 -9.53
N GLY A 25 11.25 7.54 -10.05
CA GLY A 25 12.39 6.67 -9.76
C GLY A 25 12.27 5.84 -8.48
N TYR A 26 11.06 5.63 -7.95
CA TYR A 26 10.85 4.75 -6.79
C TYR A 26 10.63 3.29 -7.22
N LYS A 27 11.14 2.34 -6.41
CA LYS A 27 10.82 0.92 -6.56
C LYS A 27 9.51 0.62 -5.82
N ILE A 28 8.45 0.34 -6.57
CA ILE A 28 7.10 0.14 -6.03
C ILE A 28 6.74 -1.34 -5.97
N LYS A 29 6.22 -1.80 -4.83
CA LYS A 29 5.47 -3.05 -4.70
C LYS A 29 4.03 -2.71 -4.32
N CYS A 30 3.05 -3.25 -5.04
CA CYS A 30 1.63 -3.09 -4.71
C CYS A 30 1.02 -4.46 -4.36
N THR A 31 0.19 -4.54 -3.33
CA THR A 31 -0.56 -5.76 -2.96
C THR A 31 -1.85 -5.39 -2.22
N ARG A 32 -2.93 -6.15 -2.44
CA ARG A 32 -4.16 -6.07 -1.62
C ARG A 32 -4.14 -7.02 -0.41
N ASN A 33 -3.13 -7.89 -0.33
CA ASN A 33 -3.04 -8.93 0.70
C ASN A 33 -2.11 -8.46 1.83
N ILE A 34 -2.67 -8.31 3.03
CA ILE A 34 -1.94 -7.90 4.25
C ILE A 34 -0.77 -8.84 4.56
N LYS A 35 -0.96 -10.17 4.48
CA LYS A 35 0.12 -11.12 4.79
C LYS A 35 1.30 -10.96 3.84
N LYS A 36 1.04 -10.78 2.54
CA LYS A 36 2.10 -10.48 1.55
C LYS A 36 2.77 -9.12 1.80
N ALA A 37 2.02 -8.14 2.28
CA ALA A 37 2.57 -6.83 2.64
C ALA A 37 3.49 -6.91 3.86
N GLN A 38 3.11 -7.67 4.89
CA GLN A 38 3.93 -7.95 6.07
C GLN A 38 5.22 -8.68 5.69
N GLN A 39 5.11 -9.77 4.93
CA GLN A 39 6.27 -10.50 4.43
C GLN A 39 7.22 -9.58 3.65
N TYR A 40 6.69 -8.76 2.73
CA TYR A 40 7.52 -7.80 2.00
C TYR A 40 8.16 -6.75 2.90
N LYS A 41 7.46 -6.27 3.93
CA LYS A 41 8.00 -5.32 4.90
C LYS A 41 9.24 -5.92 5.60
N GLU A 42 9.13 -7.16 6.04
CA GLU A 42 10.21 -7.88 6.73
C GLU A 42 11.39 -8.18 5.80
N GLU A 43 11.13 -8.72 4.60
CA GLU A 43 12.18 -9.13 3.66
C GLU A 43 12.89 -7.95 2.99
N GLN A 44 12.17 -6.86 2.70
CA GLN A 44 12.66 -5.81 1.80
C GLN A 44 12.87 -4.46 2.49
N ASN A 45 12.40 -4.30 3.73
CA ASN A 45 12.49 -3.10 4.55
C ASN A 45 12.20 -1.82 3.75
N PRO A 46 10.96 -1.63 3.25
CA PRO A 46 10.60 -0.49 2.43
C PRO A 46 10.76 0.83 3.20
N ASN A 47 11.11 1.90 2.50
CA ASN A 47 11.26 3.22 3.11
C ASN A 47 9.90 3.85 3.47
N PHE A 48 8.85 3.52 2.74
CA PHE A 48 7.49 3.99 2.99
C PHE A 48 6.47 2.88 2.77
N ILE A 49 5.41 2.91 3.57
CA ILE A 49 4.22 2.08 3.39
C ILE A 49 3.04 3.02 3.20
N LEU A 50 2.34 2.87 2.09
CA LEU A 50 1.18 3.69 1.75
C LEU A 50 -0.06 2.81 1.72
N PHE A 51 -1.12 3.24 2.38
CA PHE A 51 -2.43 2.60 2.30
C PHE A 51 -3.32 3.35 1.30
N THR A 52 -3.97 2.61 0.39
CA THR A 52 -4.79 3.18 -0.70
C THR A 52 -6.22 2.62 -0.73
N GLY A 53 -6.64 2.00 0.37
CA GLY A 53 -8.03 1.56 0.56
C GLY A 53 -8.87 2.59 1.31
N LYS A 54 -10.08 2.19 1.69
CA LYS A 54 -10.95 2.97 2.57
C LYS A 54 -10.66 2.62 4.02
N MET A 55 -10.72 3.61 4.88
CA MET A 55 -10.74 3.43 6.32
C MET A 55 -12.16 3.70 6.81
N GLY A 56 -12.79 2.70 7.39
CA GLY A 56 -14.09 2.80 8.01
C GLY A 56 -13.98 2.84 9.54
N ILE A 57 -15.07 3.22 10.19
CA ILE A 57 -15.21 3.22 11.65
C ILE A 57 -16.45 2.38 11.97
N ASN A 58 -16.28 1.35 12.78
CA ASN A 58 -17.38 0.54 13.29
C ASN A 58 -18.22 1.34 14.31
N LYS A 59 -19.41 0.83 14.64
CA LYS A 59 -20.30 1.46 15.63
C LYS A 59 -19.68 1.57 17.03
N ASP A 60 -18.72 0.71 17.34
CA ASP A 60 -17.96 0.69 18.60
C ASP A 60 -16.72 1.62 18.60
N GLY A 61 -16.51 2.38 17.51
CA GLY A 61 -15.37 3.28 17.36
C GLY A 61 -14.08 2.62 16.87
N THR A 62 -14.08 1.30 16.59
CA THR A 62 -12.91 0.61 16.05
C THR A 62 -12.72 0.90 14.55
N PHE A 63 -11.47 1.14 14.13
CA PHE A 63 -11.15 1.35 12.72
C PHE A 63 -11.02 0.01 11.97
N TYR A 64 -11.52 -0.03 10.74
CA TYR A 64 -11.27 -1.13 9.82
C TYR A 64 -10.81 -0.64 8.45
N PHE A 65 -10.10 -1.51 7.74
CA PHE A 65 -9.58 -1.22 6.40
C PHE A 65 -10.31 -2.06 5.36
N GLU A 66 -10.70 -1.42 4.25
CA GLU A 66 -11.37 -2.04 3.10
C GLU A 66 -10.52 -1.80 1.84
N PHE A 67 -10.24 -2.85 1.05
CA PHE A 67 -9.27 -2.85 -0.07
C PHE A 67 -9.91 -3.02 -1.45
#